data_AF-A0A524MC56-F1
#
_entry.id   AF-A0A524MC56-F1
#
_cell.length_a   1.000
_cell.length_b   1.000
_cell.length_c   1.000
_cell.angle_alpha   90.00
_cell.angle_beta   90.00
_cell.angle_gamma   90.00
#
_symmetry.space_group_name_H-M   'P 1'
#
loop_
_entity.id
_entity.type
_entity.pdbx_description
1 polymer ?
#
loop_
_entity_poly.entity_id
_entity_poly.type
_entity_poly.pdbx_seq_one_letter_code
_entity_poly.pdbx_strand_id
1 'polypeptide(L)'
;MKYSSSSEIAFRMGNEVGEIAQKVLMPGGILIEYDRGLRKAIETTHKYLNDLFDLTLYEATLQTQNIQVLADLLAKEKDFIHVVESLAG
;
A
#
# COMPACT_ATOMS: atom_id res chain seq x y z
N MET A 1 0.88 -16.04 11.86
CA MET A 1 0.30 -14.98 12.70
C MET A 1 -1.17 -14.86 12.36
N LYS A 2 -2.07 -14.90 13.37
CA LYS A 2 -3.51 -14.65 13.20
C LYS A 2 -3.76 -13.19 13.59
N TYR A 3 -4.29 -12.38 12.69
CA TYR A 3 -4.67 -10.99 12.97
C TYR A 3 -6.01 -10.95 13.70
N SER A 4 -6.30 -9.85 14.40
CA SER A 4 -7.63 -9.65 14.99
C SER A 4 -8.64 -9.39 13.88
N SER A 5 -9.90 -9.75 14.11
CA SER A 5 -11.01 -9.50 13.17
C SER A 5 -11.16 -8.01 12.81
N SER A 6 -10.84 -7.11 13.75
CA SER A 6 -10.86 -5.67 13.51
C SER A 6 -9.80 -5.22 12.51
N SER A 7 -8.59 -5.81 12.53
CA SER A 7 -7.55 -5.51 11.54
C SER A 7 -7.97 -5.99 10.15
N GLU A 8 -8.54 -7.19 10.03
CA GLU A 8 -9.04 -7.71 8.75
C GLU A 8 -10.14 -6.84 8.12
N ILE A 9 -11.03 -6.26 8.94
CA ILE A 9 -12.05 -5.32 8.48
C ILE A 9 -11.43 -4.02 7.97
N ALA A 10 -10.48 -3.45 8.71
CA ALA A 10 -9.79 -2.23 8.31
C ALA A 10 -9.04 -2.41 6.98
N PHE A 11 -8.36 -3.56 6.79
CA PHE A 11 -7.68 -3.87 5.52
C PHE A 11 -8.65 -3.98 4.34
N ARG A 12 -9.84 -4.59 4.54
CA ARG A 12 -10.84 -4.69 3.48
C ARG A 12 -11.37 -3.32 3.06
N MET A 13 -11.64 -2.45 4.03
CA MET A 13 -12.08 -1.08 3.74
C MET A 13 -11.00 -0.27 3.01
N GLY A 14 -9.74 -0.36 3.45
CA GLY A 14 -8.60 0.27 2.76
C GLY A 14 -8.51 -0.18 1.30
N ASN A 15 -8.58 -1.49 1.04
CA ASN A 15 -8.53 -2.03 -0.33
C ASN A 15 -9.67 -1.49 -1.22
N GLU A 16 -10.90 -1.40 -0.72
CA GLU A 16 -12.03 -0.83 -1.47
C GLU A 16 -11.82 0.66 -1.80
N VAL A 17 -11.28 1.43 -0.86
CA VAL A 17 -10.94 2.85 -1.06
C VAL A 17 -9.79 3.00 -2.06
N GLY A 18 -8.73 2.18 -1.92
CA GLY A 18 -7.58 2.14 -2.81
C GLY A 18 -7.96 1.83 -4.26
N GLU A 19 -8.88 0.88 -4.48
CA GLU A 19 -9.40 0.58 -5.83
C GLU A 19 -10.09 1.79 -6.47
N ILE A 20 -10.87 2.55 -5.71
CA ILE A 20 -11.56 3.74 -6.21
C ILE A 20 -10.54 4.86 -6.46
N ALA A 21 -9.62 5.09 -5.52
CA ALA A 21 -8.58 6.10 -5.63
C ALA A 21 -7.68 5.87 -6.85
N GLN A 22 -7.28 4.62 -7.10
CA GLN A 22 -6.52 4.23 -8.29
C GLN A 22 -7.27 4.57 -9.60
N LYS A 23 -8.58 4.26 -9.66
CA LYS A 23 -9.40 4.49 -10.85
C LYS A 23 -9.64 5.98 -11.14
N VAL A 24 -9.72 6.81 -10.10
CA VAL A 24 -10.16 8.21 -10.21
C VAL A 24 -9.01 9.22 -10.17
N LEU A 25 -7.98 8.98 -9.36
CA LEU A 25 -6.95 10.00 -9.06
C LEU A 25 -5.67 9.83 -9.89
N MET A 26 -5.15 8.62 -10.06
CA MET A 26 -3.93 8.38 -10.84
C MET A 26 -4.02 7.08 -11.67
N PRO A 27 -4.66 7.13 -12.86
CA PRO A 27 -4.72 5.98 -13.75
C PRO A 27 -3.29 5.56 -14.14
N GLY A 28 -2.89 4.34 -13.74
CA GLY A 28 -1.55 3.79 -13.94
C GLY A 28 -0.79 3.45 -12.65
N GLY A 29 -1.29 3.89 -11.49
CA GLY A 29 -0.77 3.39 -10.21
C GLY A 29 -1.11 1.92 -9.96
N ILE A 30 -0.41 1.29 -9.03
CA ILE A 30 -0.53 -0.15 -8.71
C ILE A 30 -1.11 -0.29 -7.32
N LEU A 31 -2.26 -0.95 -7.20
CA LEU A 31 -2.82 -1.32 -5.91
C LEU A 31 -2.13 -2.58 -5.36
N ILE A 32 -1.65 -2.51 -4.13
CA ILE A 32 -1.10 -3.67 -3.42
C ILE A 32 -2.27 -4.42 -2.75
N GLU A 33 -2.61 -5.57 -3.31
CA GLU A 33 -3.69 -6.40 -2.78
C GLU A 33 -3.30 -7.08 -1.45
N TYR A 34 -4.24 -7.07 -0.51
CA TYR A 34 -4.12 -7.72 0.80
C TYR A 34 -4.73 -9.13 0.87
N ASP A 35 -5.41 -9.57 -0.20
CA ASP A 35 -6.14 -10.85 -0.30
C ASP A 35 -5.28 -12.08 0.04
N ARG A 36 -3.97 -12.02 -0.25
CA ARG A 36 -2.98 -13.07 -0.01
C ARG A 36 -2.21 -12.89 1.31
N GLY A 37 -2.65 -11.96 2.14
CA GLY A 37 -2.13 -11.68 3.47
C GLY A 37 -0.88 -10.81 3.50
N LEU A 38 -0.57 -10.32 4.71
CA LEU A 38 0.42 -9.27 4.95
C LEU A 38 1.79 -9.54 4.32
N ARG A 39 2.33 -10.76 4.48
CA ARG A 39 3.66 -11.09 3.96
C ARG A 39 3.73 -10.85 2.46
N LYS A 40 2.66 -11.17 1.73
CA LYS A 40 2.63 -10.98 0.29
C LYS A 40 2.54 -9.52 -0.12
N ALA A 41 1.79 -8.72 0.63
CA ALA A 41 1.71 -7.27 0.43
C ALA A 41 3.09 -6.60 0.62
N ILE A 42 3.83 -6.99 1.67
CA ILE A 42 5.20 -6.53 1.93
C ILE A 42 6.15 -6.92 0.78
N GLU A 43 6.20 -8.21 0.42
CA GLU A 43 7.04 -8.69 -0.68
C GLU A 43 6.76 -7.95 -2.00
N THR A 44 5.47 -7.71 -2.28
CA THR A 44 5.03 -7.05 -3.52
C THR A 44 5.40 -5.56 -3.50
N THR A 45 5.23 -4.89 -2.36
CA THR A 45 5.67 -3.50 -2.17
C THR A 45 7.18 -3.37 -2.40
N HIS A 46 7.99 -4.21 -1.75
CA HIS A 46 9.45 -4.20 -1.94
C HIS A 46 9.87 -4.50 -3.37
N LYS A 47 9.16 -5.40 -4.07
CA LYS A 47 9.45 -5.70 -5.48
C LYS A 47 9.34 -4.44 -6.35
N TYR A 48 8.27 -3.67 -6.20
CA TYR A 48 8.07 -2.45 -7.00
C TYR A 48 9.03 -1.33 -6.60
N LEU A 49 9.31 -1.17 -5.30
CA LEU A 49 10.25 -0.13 -4.85
C LEU A 49 11.68 -0.34 -5.37
N ASN A 50 12.08 -1.58 -5.64
CA ASN A 50 13.39 -1.90 -6.23
C ASN A 50 13.43 -1.79 -7.76
N ASP A 51 12.30 -1.51 -8.43
CA ASP A 51 12.27 -1.32 -9.87
C ASP A 51 12.89 0.03 -10.28
N LEU A 52 13.32 0.19 -11.54
CA LEU A 52 14.02 1.39 -12.00
C LEU A 52 13.09 2.53 -12.42
N PHE A 53 11.78 2.29 -12.48
CA PHE A 53 10.80 3.24 -12.98
C PHE A 53 10.13 4.05 -11.86
N ASP A 54 9.66 5.24 -12.21
CA ASP A 54 8.75 6.01 -11.38
C ASP A 54 7.40 5.30 -11.32
N LEU A 55 6.82 5.22 -10.13
CA LEU A 55 5.54 4.52 -9.93
C LEU A 55 4.81 5.02 -8.70
N THR A 56 3.50 4.85 -8.71
CA THR A 56 2.62 5.08 -7.56
C THR A 56 2.07 3.76 -7.08
N LEU A 57 2.26 3.45 -5.80
CA LEU A 57 1.64 2.33 -5.10
C LEU A 57 0.49 2.83 -4.24
N TYR A 58 -0.64 2.14 -4.29
CA TYR A 58 -1.73 2.30 -3.35
C TYR A 58 -1.67 1.19 -2.30
N GLU A 59 -2.01 1.50 -1.06
CA GLU A 59 -1.97 0.55 0.08
C GLU A 59 -0.57 -0.08 0.27
N ALA A 60 0.48 0.71 0.03
CA ALA A 60 1.85 0.26 0.10
C ALA A 60 2.18 -0.21 1.52
N THR A 61 2.71 -1.43 1.62
CA THR A 61 3.01 -2.05 2.91
C THR A 61 4.51 -2.12 3.16
N LEU A 62 4.95 -1.39 4.18
CA LEU A 62 6.34 -1.37 4.60
C LEU A 62 6.47 -2.05 5.96
N GLN A 63 7.55 -2.81 6.13
CA GLN A 63 7.93 -3.35 7.43
C GLN A 63 9.41 -3.09 7.68
N THR A 64 9.69 -2.55 8.86
CA THR A 64 11.05 -2.51 9.43
C THR A 64 11.00 -3.12 10.82
N GLN A 65 11.97 -3.95 11.21
CA GLN A 65 12.12 -4.60 12.52
C GLN A 65 10.78 -4.90 13.24
N ASN A 66 10.25 -3.92 13.99
CA ASN A 66 9.02 -4.06 14.78
C ASN A 66 7.88 -3.08 14.41
N ILE A 67 8.03 -2.30 13.33
CA ILE A 67 7.06 -1.32 12.86
C ILE A 67 6.56 -1.75 11.48
N GLN A 68 5.23 -1.80 11.38
CA GLN A 68 4.52 -1.98 10.13
C GLN A 68 3.83 -0.66 9.78
N VAL A 69 4.03 -0.20 8.55
CA VAL A 69 3.37 0.98 7.99
C VAL A 69 2.53 0.51 6.82
N LEU A 70 1.27 0.90 6.85
CA LEU A 70 0.40 0.92 5.68
C LEU A 70 0.27 2.36 5.27
N ALA A 71 0.65 2.64 4.02
CA ALA A 71 0.46 3.94 3.43
C ALA A 71 -0.63 3.84 2.37
N ASP A 72 -1.62 4.73 2.42
CA ASP A 72 -2.68 4.80 1.41
C ASP A 72 -2.10 5.05 0.02
N LEU A 73 -1.06 5.90 -0.05
CA LEU A 73 -0.32 6.16 -1.27
C LEU A 73 1.18 6.32 -1.02
N LEU A 74 1.97 5.66 -1.85
CA LEU A 74 3.42 5.83 -1.94
C LEU A 74 3.80 6.11 -3.39
N ALA A 75 4.27 7.32 -3.67
CA ALA A 75 4.87 7.69 -4.95
C ALA A 75 6.39 7.59 -4.85
N LYS A 76 6.98 6.79 -5.74
CA LYS A 76 8.43 6.69 -5.93
C LYS A 76 8.79 7.43 -7.20
N GLU A 77 9.66 8.41 -7.04
CA GLU A 77 10.36 9.11 -8.10
C GLU A 77 11.86 8.87 -7.94
N LYS A 78 12.65 9.04 -9.01
CA LYS A 78 14.08 8.72 -9.09
C LYS A 78 14.90 8.86 -7.80
N ASP A 79 14.78 9.99 -7.10
CA ASP A 79 15.53 10.30 -5.87
C ASP A 79 14.64 10.56 -4.65
N PHE A 80 13.31 10.42 -4.79
CA PHE A 80 12.35 10.82 -3.76
C PHE A 80 11.26 9.77 -3.54
N ILE A 81 10.89 9.59 -2.28
CA ILE A 81 9.71 8.82 -1.89
C ILE A 81 8.75 9.78 -1.19
N HIS A 82 7.55 9.89 -1.75
CA HIS A 82 6.43 10.63 -1.16
C HIS A 82 5.43 9.63 -0.59
N VAL A 83 5.15 9.76 0.70
CA VAL A 83 4.16 8.96 1.41
C VAL A 83 3.00 9.87 1.78
N VAL A 84 1.77 9.47 1.43
CA VAL A 84 0.56 10.19 1.79
C VAL A 84 -0.31 9.26 2.63
N GLU A 85 -0.63 9.73 3.83
CA GLU A 85 -1.59 9.11 4.73
C GLU A 85 -2.88 9.94 4.67
N SER A 86 -4.00 9.30 4.38
CA SER A 86 -5.31 9.92 4.50
C SER A 86 -5.88 9.61 5.88
N LEU A 87 -6.18 10.66 6.63
CA LEU A 87 -6.93 10.50 7.86
C LEU A 87 -8.41 10.51 7.49
N ALA A 88 -9.02 9.32 7.47
CA ALA A 88 -10.47 9.22 7.43
C ALA A 88 -11.03 9.89 8.71
N GLY A 89 -11.74 11.00 8.53
CA GLY A 89 -12.44 11.73 9.60
C GLY A 89 -13.74 11.05 10.02
#